data_AF-A0A401P3Z7-F1
#
_entry.id   AF-A0A401P3Z7-F1
#
_cell.length_a   1.000
_cell.length_b   1.000
_cell.length_c   1.000
_cell.angle_alpha   90.00
_cell.angle_beta   90.00
_cell.angle_gamma   90.00
#
_symmetry.space_group_name_H-M   'P 1'
#
loop_
_entity.id
_entity.type
_entity.pdbx_description
1 polymer ?
#
loop_
_entity_poly.entity_id
_entity_poly.type
_entity_poly.pdbx_seq_one_letter_code
_entity_poly.pdbx_strand_id
1 'polypeptide(L)'
;MPDSDHKMASSNKDPCKKETACSAKCAYVSNPYLETMKEDVLYHFDLGTKTHDFRAMFGDVKFLCVGGSASRMKAFSQYMNELLGLGSATDDITNICAGTDRYSMYKVGPVLAVSHGMGIPSISIMLHEIIKLLCHAKCTEVLAFRIGTSGGIGLLPGTVVISKVSVNACFDPCFEQNIMGMLVTYPTVLNECLAQELLKCSKEINQFNSIIGTTLCTSDFYE
;
A
#
# COMPACT_ATOMS: atom_id res chain seq x y z
N MET A 1 25.43 -5.34 -44.90
CA MET A 1 24.75 -6.44 -44.19
C MET A 1 25.80 -7.38 -43.65
N PRO A 2 25.91 -7.43 -42.33
CA PRO A 2 25.87 -8.73 -41.64
C PRO A 2 24.91 -8.70 -40.45
N ASP A 3 24.26 -9.84 -40.20
CA ASP A 3 23.48 -10.17 -39.01
C ASP A 3 24.34 -10.05 -37.74
N SER A 4 23.78 -9.39 -36.73
CA SER A 4 24.27 -9.48 -35.35
C SER A 4 23.14 -9.97 -34.45
N ASP A 5 23.11 -11.28 -34.23
CA ASP A 5 22.34 -11.94 -33.18
C ASP A 5 22.71 -11.38 -31.81
N HIS A 6 21.89 -10.47 -31.28
CA HIS A 6 21.90 -10.17 -29.85
C HIS A 6 21.17 -11.30 -29.09
N LYS A 7 21.92 -12.34 -28.75
CA LYS A 7 21.53 -13.28 -27.69
C LYS A 7 21.43 -12.53 -26.36
N MET A 8 20.22 -12.14 -26.00
CA MET A 8 19.90 -11.64 -24.67
C MET A 8 20.01 -12.83 -23.69
N ALA A 9 21.03 -12.81 -22.84
CA ALA A 9 21.19 -13.81 -21.80
C ALA A 9 20.00 -13.74 -20.84
N SER A 10 19.12 -14.74 -20.88
CA SER A 10 18.06 -14.92 -19.89
C SER A 10 18.71 -15.26 -18.55
N SER A 11 18.84 -14.28 -17.66
CA SER A 11 19.21 -14.60 -16.29
C SER A 11 18.04 -15.34 -15.63
N ASN A 12 18.19 -16.64 -15.41
CA ASN A 12 17.31 -17.46 -14.58
C ASN A 12 17.47 -17.05 -13.10
N LYS A 13 17.15 -15.80 -12.77
CA LYS A 13 16.89 -15.38 -11.40
C LYS A 13 15.41 -15.59 -11.17
N ASP A 14 15.09 -16.49 -10.24
CA ASP A 14 13.73 -16.63 -9.72
C ASP A 14 13.27 -15.25 -9.22
N PRO A 15 12.25 -14.63 -9.83
CA PRO A 15 11.80 -13.28 -9.47
C PRO A 15 11.25 -13.21 -8.04
N CYS A 16 11.01 -14.37 -7.40
CA CYS A 16 10.46 -14.48 -6.05
C CYS A 16 11.51 -14.71 -4.95
N LYS A 17 12.82 -14.68 -5.27
CA LYS A 17 13.86 -14.72 -4.24
C LYS A 17 13.97 -13.37 -3.52
N LYS A 18 13.68 -13.37 -2.22
CA LYS A 18 13.91 -12.22 -1.33
C LYS A 18 15.41 -11.95 -1.21
N GLU A 19 15.89 -10.83 -1.76
CA GLU A 19 17.22 -10.32 -1.44
C GLU A 19 17.21 -9.77 0.00
N THR A 20 18.07 -10.33 0.84
CA THR A 20 18.18 -9.94 2.25
C THR A 20 19.04 -8.67 2.35
N ALA A 21 18.41 -7.50 2.21
CA ALA A 21 19.09 -6.23 2.45
C ALA A 21 18.92 -5.82 3.93
N CYS A 22 19.92 -6.16 4.75
CA CYS A 22 20.08 -5.57 6.06
C CYS A 22 20.68 -4.16 5.91
N SER A 23 19.84 -3.14 5.97
CA SER A 23 20.28 -1.75 6.08
C SER A 23 19.61 -1.11 7.30
N ALA A 24 20.43 -0.54 8.18
CA ALA A 24 19.98 0.26 9.33
C ALA A 24 19.35 1.60 8.92
N LYS A 25 19.48 1.99 7.64
CA LYS A 25 18.81 3.15 7.05
C LYS A 25 17.37 2.79 6.73
N CYS A 26 16.47 3.73 6.99
CA CYS A 26 15.07 3.60 6.64
C CYS A 26 14.89 3.30 5.15
N ALA A 27 14.55 2.06 4.83
CA ALA A 27 14.48 1.57 3.45
C ALA A 27 13.34 2.19 2.64
N TYR A 28 12.37 2.84 3.30
CA TYR A 28 11.15 3.31 2.66
C TYR A 28 11.17 4.78 2.22
N VAL A 29 12.07 5.60 2.78
CA VAL A 29 12.03 7.05 2.58
C VAL A 29 13.24 7.53 1.79
N SER A 30 12.98 8.19 0.66
CA SER A 30 13.98 8.88 -0.16
C SER A 30 13.96 10.39 0.12
N ASN A 31 14.26 10.78 1.36
CA ASN A 31 14.35 12.18 1.76
C ASN A 31 15.50 12.38 2.77
N PRO A 32 16.63 13.00 2.38
CA PRO A 32 17.79 13.17 3.26
C PRO A 32 17.52 14.11 4.44
N TYR A 33 16.52 15.00 4.32
CA TYR A 33 16.24 15.98 5.36
C TYR A 33 15.53 15.37 6.58
N LEU A 34 14.83 14.24 6.40
CA LEU A 34 14.07 13.60 7.48
C LEU A 34 14.96 13.21 8.66
N GLU A 35 16.17 12.72 8.39
CA GLU A 35 17.13 12.28 9.43
C GLU A 35 17.64 13.45 10.31
N THR A 36 17.59 14.68 9.78
CA THR A 36 18.09 15.87 10.47
C THR A 36 17.02 16.64 11.24
N MET A 37 15.74 16.26 11.07
CA MET A 37 14.63 16.93 11.75
C MET A 37 14.66 16.61 13.25
N LYS A 38 14.52 17.66 14.08
CA LYS A 38 14.39 17.50 15.55
C LYS A 38 13.08 16.82 15.95
N GLU A 39 12.07 16.95 15.10
CA GLU A 39 10.73 16.45 15.29
C GLU A 39 10.08 16.33 13.93
N ASP A 40 9.33 15.26 13.72
CA ASP A 40 8.49 15.08 12.56
C ASP A 40 7.03 14.93 13.02
N VAL A 41 6.18 15.82 12.53
CA VAL A 41 4.74 15.83 12.81
C VAL A 41 4.02 15.26 11.59
N LEU A 42 3.31 14.15 11.82
CA LEU A 42 2.42 13.52 10.86
C LEU A 42 1.03 14.16 11.02
N TYR A 43 0.90 15.36 10.46
CA TYR A 43 -0.21 16.27 10.71
C TYR A 43 -1.57 15.65 10.40
N HIS A 44 -1.69 14.89 9.31
CA HIS A 44 -2.97 14.31 8.91
C HIS A 44 -3.35 13.07 9.72
N PHE A 45 -2.43 12.54 10.54
CA PHE A 45 -2.70 11.49 11.51
C PHE A 45 -2.81 11.99 12.96
N ASP A 46 -2.51 13.26 13.22
CA ASP A 46 -2.37 13.79 14.59
C ASP A 46 -1.32 13.04 15.43
N LEU A 47 -0.22 12.64 14.78
CA LEU A 47 0.87 11.89 15.39
C LEU A 47 2.19 12.66 15.23
N GLY A 48 3.15 12.41 16.12
CA GLY A 48 4.45 13.05 16.05
C GLY A 48 5.52 12.34 16.84
N THR A 49 6.77 12.45 16.40
CA THR A 49 7.91 11.72 16.98
C THR A 49 8.24 12.13 18.42
N LYS A 50 7.79 13.31 18.88
CA LYS A 50 7.94 13.73 20.28
C LYS A 50 6.74 13.39 21.15
N THR A 51 5.57 13.23 20.55
CA THR A 51 4.31 12.99 21.26
C THR A 51 4.01 11.49 21.39
N HIS A 52 4.62 10.65 20.55
CA HIS A 52 4.32 9.23 20.47
C HIS A 52 5.58 8.39 20.31
N ASP A 53 5.65 7.24 21.01
CA ASP A 53 6.68 6.23 20.79
C ASP A 53 6.30 5.34 19.60
N PHE A 54 6.68 5.75 18.39
CA PHE A 54 6.35 5.01 17.17
C PHE A 54 6.94 3.59 17.14
N ARG A 55 8.09 3.37 17.79
CA ARG A 55 8.70 2.05 17.83
C ARG A 55 7.88 1.10 18.70
N ALA A 56 7.45 1.56 19.88
CA ALA A 56 6.59 0.78 20.75
C ALA A 56 5.20 0.55 20.14
N MET A 57 4.65 1.55 19.45
CA MET A 57 3.29 1.47 18.89
C MET A 57 3.21 0.64 17.61
N PHE A 58 4.23 0.70 16.73
CA PHE A 58 4.12 0.17 15.35
C PHE A 58 5.26 -0.74 14.93
N GLY A 59 6.30 -0.95 15.74
CA GLY A 59 7.51 -1.69 15.33
C GLY A 59 7.28 -3.15 14.93
N ASP A 60 6.14 -3.73 15.30
CA ASP A 60 5.70 -5.09 14.97
C ASP A 60 4.83 -5.17 13.69
N VAL A 61 4.52 -4.04 13.04
CA VAL A 61 3.69 -4.02 11.83
C VAL A 61 4.39 -4.77 10.69
N LYS A 62 3.65 -5.70 10.07
CA LYS A 62 4.08 -6.47 8.88
C LYS A 62 3.13 -6.34 7.71
N PHE A 63 1.88 -5.97 7.95
CA PHE A 63 0.87 -5.82 6.90
C PHE A 63 0.20 -4.46 7.03
N LEU A 64 0.33 -3.63 5.98
CA LEU A 64 -0.37 -2.36 5.84
C LEU A 64 -1.53 -2.56 4.86
N CYS A 65 -2.76 -2.44 5.33
CA CYS A 65 -3.96 -2.49 4.48
C CYS A 65 -4.57 -1.10 4.40
N VAL A 66 -4.80 -0.58 3.19
CA VAL A 66 -5.36 0.76 2.98
C VAL A 66 -6.60 0.70 2.11
N GLY A 67 -7.58 1.56 2.38
CA GLY A 67 -8.83 1.64 1.62
C GLY A 67 -9.52 2.98 1.77
N GLY A 68 -10.52 3.27 0.92
CA GLY A 68 -11.08 4.63 0.87
C GLY A 68 -11.85 5.03 2.12
N SER A 69 -12.84 4.22 2.52
CA SER A 69 -13.76 4.55 3.62
C SER A 69 -13.22 4.18 4.99
N ALA A 70 -13.33 5.12 5.95
CA ALA A 70 -13.04 4.88 7.36
C ALA A 70 -13.86 3.73 7.96
N SER A 71 -15.17 3.63 7.64
CA SER A 71 -16.02 2.56 8.15
C SER A 71 -15.61 1.18 7.59
N ARG A 72 -15.17 1.13 6.32
CA ARG A 72 -14.66 -0.09 5.71
C ARG A 72 -13.37 -0.56 6.38
N MET A 73 -12.45 0.37 6.68
CA MET A 73 -11.20 0.03 7.35
C MET A 73 -11.40 -0.37 8.82
N LYS A 74 -12.39 0.20 9.51
CA LYS A 74 -12.81 -0.25 10.84
C LYS A 74 -13.35 -1.67 10.81
N ALA A 75 -14.31 -1.94 9.91
CA ALA A 75 -14.89 -3.27 9.73
C ALA A 75 -13.83 -4.32 9.34
N PHE A 76 -12.88 -3.95 8.46
CA PHE A 76 -11.74 -4.80 8.12
C PHE A 76 -10.91 -5.14 9.37
N SER A 77 -10.62 -4.15 10.21
CA SER A 77 -9.82 -4.36 11.42
C SER A 77 -10.52 -5.28 12.42
N GLN A 78 -11.85 -5.12 12.58
CA GLN A 78 -12.68 -5.98 13.42
C GLN A 78 -12.68 -7.43 12.91
N TYR A 79 -12.82 -7.60 11.59
CA TYR A 79 -12.69 -8.91 10.96
C TYR A 79 -11.30 -9.53 11.21
N MET A 80 -10.22 -8.76 11.09
CA MET A 80 -8.86 -9.25 11.35
C MET A 80 -8.65 -9.59 12.83
N ASN A 81 -9.30 -8.88 13.76
CA ASN A 81 -9.24 -9.17 15.20
C ASN A 81 -9.78 -10.56 15.55
N GLU A 82 -10.93 -10.91 14.97
CA GLU A 82 -11.50 -12.25 15.10
C GLU A 82 -10.64 -13.29 14.37
N LEU A 83 -10.27 -13.02 13.12
CA LEU A 83 -9.52 -13.97 12.29
C LEU A 83 -8.16 -14.35 12.89
N LEU A 84 -7.51 -13.42 13.59
CA LEU A 84 -6.22 -13.65 14.27
C LEU A 84 -6.38 -14.18 15.71
N GLY A 85 -7.60 -14.37 16.20
CA GLY A 85 -7.87 -14.85 17.56
C GLY A 85 -7.45 -13.87 18.66
N LEU A 86 -7.45 -12.56 18.37
CA LEU A 86 -7.06 -11.50 19.30
C LEU A 86 -8.26 -10.89 20.05
N GLY A 87 -9.47 -11.08 19.54
CA GLY A 87 -10.72 -10.68 20.16
C GLY A 87 -11.93 -11.00 19.26
N SER A 88 -13.06 -10.35 19.49
CA SER A 88 -14.28 -10.49 18.70
C SER A 88 -14.34 -9.47 17.55
N ALA A 89 -15.07 -9.78 16.48
CA ALA A 89 -15.39 -8.82 15.42
C ALA A 89 -16.40 -7.74 15.86
N THR A 90 -17.00 -7.88 17.04
CA THR A 90 -17.85 -6.85 17.64
C THR A 90 -17.08 -5.86 18.51
N ASP A 91 -15.81 -6.15 18.81
CA ASP A 91 -15.01 -5.30 19.69
C ASP A 91 -14.78 -3.94 19.03
N ASP A 92 -14.82 -2.88 19.85
CA ASP A 92 -14.50 -1.56 19.37
C ASP A 92 -12.98 -1.39 19.30
N ILE A 93 -12.46 -1.27 18.07
CA ILE A 93 -11.04 -1.02 17.85
C ILE A 93 -10.84 0.48 17.82
N THR A 94 -10.00 0.97 18.72
CA THR A 94 -9.69 2.39 18.87
C THR A 94 -9.12 2.97 17.57
N ASN A 95 -9.70 4.08 17.11
CA ASN A 95 -9.09 4.89 16.04
C ASN A 95 -7.87 5.62 16.62
N ILE A 96 -6.68 5.29 16.14
CA ILE A 96 -5.42 5.88 16.58
C ILE A 96 -5.36 7.37 16.20
N CYS A 97 -5.97 7.76 15.09
CA CYS A 97 -6.02 9.15 14.63
C CYS A 97 -7.23 9.92 15.20
N ALA A 98 -7.71 9.60 16.41
CA ALA A 98 -8.94 10.18 16.94
C ALA A 98 -8.93 11.71 17.14
N GLY A 99 -7.76 12.35 17.16
CA GLY A 99 -7.64 13.82 17.23
C GLY A 99 -7.85 14.54 15.90
N THR A 100 -8.08 13.83 14.80
CA THR A 100 -8.30 14.39 13.46
C THR A 100 -9.42 13.65 12.71
N ASP A 101 -9.98 14.32 11.70
CA ASP A 101 -11.03 13.77 10.83
C ASP A 101 -10.51 13.42 9.43
N ARG A 102 -9.21 13.59 9.17
CA ARG A 102 -8.60 13.41 7.84
C ARG A 102 -8.49 11.95 7.43
N TYR A 103 -8.00 11.11 8.33
CA TYR A 103 -7.87 9.67 8.14
C TYR A 103 -8.17 8.93 9.44
N SER A 104 -8.62 7.68 9.33
CA SER A 104 -8.74 6.75 10.45
C SER A 104 -7.70 5.65 10.36
N MET A 105 -7.14 5.27 11.51
CA MET A 105 -6.10 4.25 11.61
C MET A 105 -6.44 3.27 12.73
N TYR A 106 -6.34 1.99 12.44
CA TYR A 106 -6.66 0.90 13.35
C TYR A 106 -5.53 -0.12 13.31
N LYS A 107 -5.10 -0.62 14.47
CA LYS A 107 -4.03 -1.63 14.56
C LYS A 107 -4.54 -2.85 15.31
N VAL A 108 -4.27 -4.03 14.76
CA VAL A 108 -4.61 -5.33 15.35
C VAL A 108 -3.44 -6.28 15.12
N GLY A 109 -2.73 -6.64 16.19
CA GLY A 109 -1.48 -7.41 16.09
C GLY A 109 -0.53 -6.77 15.05
N PRO A 110 -0.01 -7.53 14.08
CA PRO A 110 0.91 -7.03 13.04
C PRO A 110 0.22 -6.32 11.86
N VAL A 111 -1.11 -6.15 11.89
CA VAL A 111 -1.92 -5.57 10.81
C VAL A 111 -2.26 -4.11 11.15
N LEU A 112 -1.93 -3.20 10.25
CA LEU A 112 -2.25 -1.79 10.32
C LEU A 112 -3.23 -1.44 9.19
N ALA A 113 -4.41 -0.94 9.54
CA ALA A 113 -5.46 -0.56 8.60
C ALA A 113 -5.66 0.96 8.58
N VAL A 114 -5.57 1.59 7.40
CA VAL A 114 -5.63 3.05 7.27
C VAL A 114 -6.62 3.47 6.17
N SER A 115 -7.52 4.40 6.47
CA SER A 115 -8.38 4.99 5.44
C SER A 115 -7.62 6.05 4.63
N HIS A 116 -7.93 6.23 3.35
CA HIS A 116 -7.23 7.19 2.49
C HIS A 116 -8.15 8.08 1.63
N GLY A 117 -9.46 8.09 1.89
CA GLY A 117 -10.40 8.90 1.11
C GLY A 117 -10.45 8.50 -0.38
N MET A 118 -10.68 9.49 -1.25
CA MET A 118 -10.80 9.29 -2.70
C MET A 118 -9.80 10.15 -3.47
N GLY A 119 -9.31 9.62 -4.59
CA GLY A 119 -8.42 10.32 -5.51
C GLY A 119 -6.94 10.25 -5.13
N ILE A 120 -6.10 10.49 -6.15
CA ILE A 120 -4.64 10.48 -6.06
C ILE A 120 -4.13 11.46 -4.98
N PRO A 121 -4.63 12.71 -4.88
CA PRO A 121 -4.15 13.65 -3.87
C PRO A 121 -4.39 13.19 -2.43
N SER A 122 -5.53 12.53 -2.18
CA SER A 122 -5.85 12.06 -0.82
C SER A 122 -5.00 10.86 -0.42
N ILE A 123 -4.79 9.88 -1.30
CA ILE A 123 -3.93 8.74 -0.96
C ILE A 123 -2.45 9.11 -0.89
N SER A 124 -1.97 10.09 -1.66
CA SER A 124 -0.56 10.48 -1.64
C SER A 124 -0.13 11.09 -0.28
N ILE A 125 -0.97 11.94 0.31
CA ILE A 125 -0.74 12.51 1.65
C ILE A 125 -0.64 11.39 2.70
N MET A 126 -1.63 10.49 2.71
CA MET A 126 -1.66 9.33 3.61
C MET A 126 -0.41 8.46 3.43
N LEU A 127 -0.02 8.17 2.19
CA LEU A 127 1.17 7.37 1.88
C LEU A 127 2.46 8.04 2.35
N HIS A 128 2.61 9.36 2.17
CA HIS A 128 3.78 10.08 2.66
C HIS A 128 3.93 9.97 4.18
N GLU A 129 2.85 10.16 4.93
CA GLU A 129 2.92 10.10 6.40
C GLU A 129 3.07 8.66 6.91
N ILE A 130 2.39 7.67 6.32
CA ILE A 130 2.48 6.28 6.79
C ILE A 130 3.85 5.67 6.52
N ILE A 131 4.49 6.00 5.39
CA ILE A 131 5.84 5.54 5.06
C ILE A 131 6.85 6.13 6.06
N LYS A 132 6.71 7.41 6.43
CA LYS A 132 7.53 8.03 7.49
C LYS A 132 7.24 7.39 8.87
N LEU A 133 5.99 7.06 9.18
CA LEU A 133 5.65 6.37 10.42
C LEU A 133 6.36 5.01 10.52
N LEU A 134 6.26 4.17 9.48
CA LEU A 134 6.92 2.85 9.42
C LEU A 134 8.45 2.99 9.52
N CYS A 135 8.99 4.04 8.90
CA CYS A 135 10.40 4.42 8.95
C CYS A 135 10.89 4.72 10.37
N HIS A 136 10.15 5.59 11.09
CA HIS A 136 10.44 5.96 12.48
C HIS A 136 10.26 4.78 13.43
N ALA A 137 9.24 3.95 13.21
CA ALA A 137 8.96 2.73 13.96
C ALA A 137 9.98 1.61 13.74
N LYS A 138 10.89 1.76 12.76
CA LYS A 138 11.89 0.76 12.37
C LYS A 138 11.26 -0.54 11.85
N CYS A 139 10.09 -0.45 11.23
CA CYS A 139 9.45 -1.60 10.59
C CYS A 139 10.30 -2.09 9.42
N THR A 140 10.33 -3.40 9.21
CA THR A 140 11.07 -4.06 8.14
C THR A 140 10.17 -5.06 7.44
N GLU A 141 10.35 -5.21 6.13
CA GLU A 141 9.62 -6.18 5.30
C GLU A 141 8.09 -6.04 5.41
N VAL A 142 7.60 -4.80 5.42
CA VAL A 142 6.15 -4.53 5.44
C VAL A 142 5.57 -4.78 4.04
N LEU A 143 4.51 -5.59 3.98
CA LEU A 143 3.69 -5.75 2.77
C LEU A 143 2.51 -4.79 2.81
N ALA A 144 2.33 -4.01 1.74
CA ALA A 144 1.26 -3.03 1.63
C ALA A 144 0.22 -3.46 0.59
N PHE A 145 -1.06 -3.37 0.95
CA PHE A 145 -2.20 -3.73 0.11
C PHE A 145 -3.20 -2.59 0.07
N ARG A 146 -3.67 -2.24 -1.12
CA ARG A 146 -4.88 -1.42 -1.28
C ARG A 146 -6.07 -2.33 -1.53
N ILE A 147 -7.10 -2.21 -0.69
CA ILE A 147 -8.40 -2.85 -0.88
C ILE A 147 -9.45 -1.80 -1.23
N GLY A 148 -10.21 -2.04 -2.29
CA GLY A 148 -11.12 -1.02 -2.82
C GLY A 148 -12.15 -1.57 -3.79
N THR A 149 -12.84 -0.65 -4.45
CA THR A 149 -13.86 -0.92 -5.46
C THR A 149 -13.42 -0.34 -6.80
N SER A 150 -13.89 -0.92 -7.90
CA SER A 150 -13.58 -0.48 -9.26
C SER A 150 -14.70 -0.84 -10.23
N GLY A 151 -14.75 -0.17 -11.39
CA GLY A 151 -15.54 -0.62 -12.53
C GLY A 151 -14.81 -1.70 -13.31
N GLY A 152 -15.45 -2.84 -13.54
CA GLY A 152 -14.91 -3.92 -14.37
C GLY A 152 -15.26 -3.73 -15.84
N ILE A 153 -14.27 -3.90 -16.74
CA ILE A 153 -14.49 -3.88 -18.20
C ILE A 153 -14.48 -5.32 -18.70
N GLY A 154 -15.62 -5.80 -19.22
CA GLY A 154 -15.76 -7.17 -19.70
C GLY A 154 -15.73 -8.24 -18.60
N LEU A 155 -16.00 -7.87 -17.34
CA LEU A 155 -16.01 -8.78 -16.20
C LEU A 155 -17.40 -8.84 -15.57
N LEU A 156 -17.71 -9.98 -14.93
CA LEU A 156 -18.93 -10.13 -14.14
C LEU A 156 -18.86 -9.28 -12.86
N PRO A 157 -19.97 -8.66 -12.43
CA PRO A 157 -20.04 -7.98 -11.13
C PRO A 157 -19.59 -8.89 -9.99
N GLY A 158 -18.80 -8.35 -9.05
CA GLY A 158 -18.23 -9.12 -7.94
C GLY A 158 -16.92 -9.84 -8.24
N THR A 159 -16.42 -9.80 -9.48
CA THR A 159 -15.08 -10.30 -9.81
C THR A 159 -14.01 -9.43 -9.13
N VAL A 160 -13.07 -10.05 -8.43
CA VAL A 160 -11.92 -9.39 -7.79
C VAL A 160 -10.76 -9.33 -8.78
N VAL A 161 -10.21 -8.13 -8.98
CA VAL A 161 -9.03 -7.94 -9.83
C VAL A 161 -7.81 -7.69 -8.94
N ILE A 162 -6.79 -8.53 -9.08
CA ILE A 162 -5.48 -8.35 -8.48
C ILE A 162 -4.63 -7.58 -9.49
N SER A 163 -4.33 -6.32 -9.20
CA SER A 163 -3.58 -5.47 -10.11
C SER A 163 -2.13 -5.95 -10.24
N LYS A 164 -1.66 -6.21 -11.47
CA LYS A 164 -0.23 -6.41 -11.77
C LYS A 164 0.50 -5.11 -12.10
N VAL A 165 -0.24 -4.15 -12.66
CA VAL A 165 0.26 -2.85 -13.10
C VAL A 165 -0.89 -1.86 -13.06
N SER A 166 -0.60 -0.65 -12.60
CA SER A 166 -1.51 0.50 -12.73
C SER A 166 -1.13 1.30 -13.96
N VAL A 167 -2.09 1.73 -14.78
CA VAL A 167 -1.82 2.56 -15.97
C VAL A 167 -2.51 3.91 -15.87
N ASN A 168 -1.98 4.91 -16.57
CA ASN A 168 -2.59 6.24 -16.72
C ASN A 168 -3.70 6.24 -17.78
N ALA A 169 -4.32 7.39 -18.04
CA ALA A 169 -5.38 7.57 -19.04
C ALA A 169 -4.98 7.21 -20.49
N CYS A 170 -3.68 7.19 -20.79
CA CYS A 170 -3.12 6.77 -22.08
C CYS A 170 -2.76 5.28 -22.12
N PHE A 171 -3.08 4.52 -21.07
CA PHE A 171 -2.71 3.12 -20.85
C PHE A 171 -1.21 2.87 -20.67
N ASP A 172 -0.43 3.92 -20.38
CA ASP A 172 0.99 3.79 -20.07
C ASP A 172 1.19 3.36 -18.61
N PRO A 173 2.15 2.46 -18.33
CA PRO A 173 2.44 1.95 -16.99
C PRO A 173 3.32 2.94 -16.20
N CYS A 174 2.85 4.17 -16.06
CA CYS A 174 3.53 5.22 -15.34
C CYS A 174 2.59 6.12 -14.53
N PHE A 175 3.16 6.80 -13.54
CA PHE A 175 2.55 7.87 -12.77
C PHE A 175 3.36 9.14 -12.96
N GLU A 176 2.69 10.22 -13.32
CA GLU A 176 3.32 11.52 -13.54
C GLU A 176 3.03 12.46 -12.38
N GLN A 177 4.07 13.14 -11.91
CA GLN A 177 3.99 14.11 -10.83
C GLN A 177 4.69 15.40 -11.23
N ASN A 178 4.03 16.54 -11.01
CA ASN A 178 4.68 17.84 -11.12
C ASN A 178 5.46 18.15 -9.84
N ILE A 179 6.77 18.35 -9.96
CA ILE A 179 7.66 18.72 -8.86
C ILE A 179 8.32 20.04 -9.24
N MET A 180 7.88 21.13 -8.60
CA MET A 180 8.41 22.48 -8.84
C MET A 180 8.36 22.91 -10.32
N GLY A 181 7.28 22.55 -11.03
CA GLY A 181 7.09 22.87 -12.45
C GLY A 181 7.67 21.82 -13.41
N MET A 182 8.42 20.84 -12.91
CA MET A 182 9.00 19.76 -13.71
C MET A 182 8.13 18.51 -13.65
N LEU A 183 7.80 17.94 -14.81
CA LEU A 183 7.11 16.65 -14.87
C LEU A 183 8.11 15.51 -14.61
N VAL A 184 7.83 14.71 -13.60
CA VAL A 184 8.62 13.53 -13.24
C VAL A 184 7.73 12.30 -13.35
N THR A 185 8.25 11.26 -14.00
CA THR A 185 7.50 10.03 -14.29
C THR A 185 8.07 8.87 -13.48
N TYR A 186 7.19 8.10 -12.84
CA TYR A 186 7.52 6.93 -12.03
C TYR A 186 6.87 5.67 -12.63
N PRO A 187 7.56 4.51 -12.62
CA PRO A 187 6.95 3.25 -13.04
C PRO A 187 5.92 2.77 -12.00
N THR A 188 4.87 2.10 -12.47
CA THR A 188 3.71 1.67 -11.65
C THR A 188 3.49 0.15 -11.70
N VAL A 189 4.56 -0.60 -11.95
CA VAL A 189 4.56 -2.06 -11.91
C VAL A 189 4.49 -2.53 -10.45
N LEU A 190 3.60 -3.49 -10.16
CA LEU A 190 3.42 -4.08 -8.83
C LEU A 190 4.19 -5.39 -8.71
N ASN A 191 4.36 -5.88 -7.48
CA ASN A 191 5.10 -7.11 -7.22
C ASN A 191 4.38 -8.33 -7.81
N GLU A 192 4.97 -8.95 -8.83
CA GLU A 192 4.37 -10.08 -9.55
C GLU A 192 4.19 -11.31 -8.66
N CYS A 193 5.17 -11.63 -7.82
CA CYS A 193 5.11 -12.77 -6.91
C CYS A 193 3.96 -12.62 -5.90
N LEU A 194 3.81 -11.44 -5.32
CA LEU A 194 2.72 -11.13 -4.40
C LEU A 194 1.35 -11.24 -5.10
N ALA A 195 1.24 -10.81 -6.36
CA ALA A 195 0.01 -10.98 -7.14
C ALA A 195 -0.35 -12.46 -7.36
N GLN A 196 0.64 -13.30 -7.65
CA GLN A 196 0.44 -14.75 -7.80
C GLN A 196 0.08 -15.42 -6.47
N GLU A 197 0.72 -15.03 -5.36
CA GLU A 197 0.38 -15.50 -4.02
C GLU A 197 -1.07 -15.15 -3.66
N LEU A 198 -1.52 -13.92 -3.90
CA LEU A 198 -2.90 -13.50 -3.70
C LEU A 198 -3.89 -14.29 -4.57
N LEU A 199 -3.55 -14.55 -5.84
CA LEU A 199 -4.38 -15.34 -6.73
C LEU A 199 -4.50 -16.79 -6.23
N LYS A 200 -3.42 -17.36 -5.71
CA LYS A 200 -3.41 -18.68 -5.08
C LYS A 200 -4.33 -18.70 -3.84
N CYS A 201 -4.19 -17.74 -2.93
CA CYS A 201 -5.07 -17.63 -1.77
C CYS A 201 -6.56 -17.55 -2.17
N SER A 202 -6.88 -16.76 -3.21
CA SER A 202 -8.26 -16.67 -3.68
C SER A 202 -8.79 -17.99 -4.24
N LYS A 203 -7.95 -18.79 -4.93
CA LYS A 203 -8.34 -20.11 -5.43
C LYS A 203 -8.58 -21.10 -4.30
N GLU A 204 -7.84 -20.98 -3.20
CA GLU A 204 -8.04 -21.81 -2.00
C GLU A 204 -9.34 -21.45 -1.27
N ILE A 205 -9.68 -20.15 -1.19
CA ILE A 205 -10.95 -19.67 -0.62
C ILE A 205 -12.15 -20.11 -1.48
N ASN A 206 -12.01 -20.04 -2.81
CA ASN A 206 -12.99 -20.49 -3.80
C ASN A 206 -14.44 -19.95 -3.60
N GLN A 207 -14.57 -18.69 -3.17
CA GLN A 207 -15.88 -18.05 -2.94
C GLN A 207 -16.24 -17.00 -4.01
N PHE A 208 -15.26 -16.52 -4.76
CA PHE A 208 -15.43 -15.48 -5.77
C PHE A 208 -14.42 -15.63 -6.90
N ASN A 209 -14.76 -15.10 -8.07
CA ASN A 209 -13.86 -15.09 -9.21
C ASN A 209 -12.76 -14.05 -8.99
N SER A 210 -11.51 -14.48 -9.19
CA SER A 210 -10.35 -13.59 -9.11
C SER A 210 -9.47 -13.74 -10.33
N ILE A 211 -8.99 -12.60 -10.84
CA ILE A 211 -8.06 -12.56 -11.97
C ILE A 211 -6.91 -11.60 -11.68
N ILE A 212 -5.77 -11.80 -12.33
CA ILE A 212 -4.69 -10.81 -12.37
C ILE A 212 -4.89 -9.94 -13.61
N GLY A 213 -4.86 -8.62 -13.44
CA GLY A 213 -5.19 -7.67 -14.51
C GLY A 213 -4.45 -6.34 -14.43
N THR A 214 -4.55 -5.58 -15.52
CA THR A 214 -4.14 -4.18 -15.55
C THR A 214 -5.26 -3.31 -14.99
N THR A 215 -4.92 -2.28 -14.22
CA THR A 215 -5.90 -1.36 -13.63
C THR A 215 -5.63 0.06 -14.11
N LEU A 216 -6.63 0.68 -14.76
CA LEU A 216 -6.60 2.09 -15.12
C LEU A 216 -6.84 2.94 -13.86
N CYS A 217 -5.99 3.94 -13.62
CA CYS A 217 -6.19 4.93 -12.56
C CYS A 217 -6.48 6.30 -13.18
N THR A 218 -7.64 6.87 -12.84
CA THR A 218 -8.10 8.18 -13.34
C THR A 218 -8.09 9.22 -12.23
N SER A 219 -8.05 10.50 -12.62
CA SER A 219 -8.16 11.63 -11.69
C SER A 219 -9.60 12.13 -11.52
N ASP A 220 -10.48 11.77 -12.45
CA ASP A 220 -11.92 12.01 -12.38
C ASP A 220 -12.70 10.69 -12.51
N PHE A 221 -13.89 10.65 -11.93
CA PHE A 221 -14.74 9.45 -11.92
C PHE A 221 -15.68 9.37 -13.12
N TYR A 222 -16.01 10.50 -13.75
CA TYR A 222 -17.08 10.61 -14.73
C TYR A 222 -16.57 10.81 -16.17
N GLU A 223 -15.75 11.82 -16.41
CA GLU A 223 -15.32 12.22 -17.77
C GLU A 223 -14.18 11.37 -18.36
#